data_AF-A0A914JZF5-F1
#
_entry.id   AF-A0A914JZF5-F1
#
_cell.length_a   1.000
_cell.length_b   1.000
_cell.length_c   1.000
_cell.angle_alpha   90.00
_cell.angle_beta   90.00
_cell.angle_gamma   90.00
#
_symmetry.space_group_name_H-M   'P 1'
#
loop_
_entity.id
_entity.type
_entity.pdbx_description
1 polymer ?
#
loop_
_entity_poly.entity_id
_entity_poly.type
_entity_poly.pdbx_seq_one_letter_code
_entity_poly.pdbx_strand_id
1 'polypeptide(L)'
;MDNNKNLRKVTSFNKDGSGPSSQKNSELCNSTQKDSFTTGLPKLNNHAESMHRLKKKFAQKQSIFPDALMLKMFKDAGVEAEPIVVRSVGWLAQELCAKRLQACLMFINSRGEGRVNHITKEVSYHLTKEVVEEVIRSKNFTRRR
;
A
#
# COMPACT_ATOMS: atom_id res chain seq x y z
N MET A 1 10.38 42.92 30.96
CA MET A 1 9.40 42.27 30.07
C MET A 1 9.52 40.78 30.30
N ASP A 2 8.54 40.23 31.01
CA ASP A 2 8.33 38.79 31.21
C ASP A 2 7.73 38.17 29.95
N ASN A 3 8.14 36.94 29.61
CA ASN A 3 7.30 35.80 29.21
C ASN A 3 8.06 34.81 28.31
N ASN A 4 8.53 33.70 28.88
CA ASN A 4 7.92 32.42 28.54
C ASN A 4 8.24 31.34 29.58
N LYS A 5 7.26 31.11 30.44
CA LYS A 5 7.18 30.07 31.46
C LYS A 5 6.13 29.08 30.95
N ASN A 6 6.51 27.84 30.67
CA ASN A 6 5.74 26.59 30.86
C ASN A 6 6.09 25.53 29.81
N LEU A 7 6.85 24.52 30.25
CA LEU A 7 6.53 23.13 29.97
C LEU A 7 6.89 22.37 31.24
N ARG A 8 5.87 22.15 32.08
CA ARG A 8 6.00 21.47 33.37
C ARG A 8 6.50 20.03 33.14
N LYS A 9 7.46 19.68 33.98
CA LYS A 9 7.87 18.32 34.32
C LYS A 9 6.86 17.67 35.30
N VAL A 10 6.90 16.34 35.30
CA VAL A 10 6.53 15.39 36.38
C VAL A 10 5.08 14.91 36.45
N THR A 11 4.90 13.59 36.30
CA THR A 11 4.35 12.65 37.31
C THR A 11 4.80 11.23 36.94
N SER A 12 5.83 10.67 37.59
CA SER A 12 5.80 9.81 38.80
C SER A 12 5.20 8.42 38.55
N PHE A 13 6.08 7.42 38.38
CA PHE A 13 5.77 6.00 38.53
C PHE A 13 5.57 5.69 40.03
N ASN A 14 4.37 5.26 40.42
CA ASN A 14 4.16 4.59 41.70
C ASN A 14 4.28 3.07 41.51
N LYS A 15 5.11 2.44 42.35
CA LYS A 15 4.97 1.04 42.75
C LYS A 15 3.87 0.97 43.82
N ASP A 16 3.05 -0.08 43.78
CA ASP A 16 2.71 -0.93 44.94
C ASP A 16 1.70 -2.01 44.51
N GLY A 17 1.96 -3.23 44.93
CA GLY A 17 1.13 -4.39 44.63
C GLY A 17 -0.08 -4.52 45.55
N SER A 18 -1.08 -5.27 45.10
CA SER A 18 -2.10 -5.98 45.90
C SER A 18 -2.90 -6.90 44.95
N GLY A 19 -3.07 -8.17 45.31
CA GLY A 19 -3.77 -9.20 44.52
C GLY A 19 -5.28 -9.00 44.39
N PRO A 20 -5.98 -10.00 43.82
CA PRO A 20 -6.63 -10.95 44.73
C PRO A 20 -6.54 -12.43 44.31
N SER A 21 -6.55 -13.26 45.34
CA SER A 21 -6.70 -14.72 45.36
C SER A 21 -8.17 -15.16 45.39
N SER A 22 -8.45 -16.35 44.83
CA SER A 22 -9.35 -17.41 45.35
C SER A 22 -10.34 -18.03 44.33
N GLN A 23 -9.92 -19.18 43.81
CA GLN A 23 -10.60 -20.50 43.72
C GLN A 23 -12.13 -20.60 43.44
N LYS A 24 -12.50 -21.39 42.42
CA LYS A 24 -13.16 -22.72 42.57
C LYS A 24 -13.37 -23.48 41.23
N ASN A 25 -12.83 -24.71 41.21
CA ASN A 25 -13.18 -25.98 40.52
C ASN A 25 -14.22 -26.03 39.37
N SER A 26 -13.86 -26.71 38.26
CA SER A 26 -14.23 -28.11 37.95
C SER A 26 -13.38 -28.58 36.75
N GLU A 27 -12.62 -29.68 36.83
CA GLU A 27 -12.96 -30.98 36.21
C GLU A 27 -13.57 -30.85 34.80
N LEU A 28 -13.12 -31.49 33.71
CA LEU A 28 -12.40 -32.74 33.46
C LEU A 28 -12.07 -32.75 31.95
N CYS A 29 -10.87 -33.17 31.54
CA CYS A 29 -10.72 -34.13 30.43
C CYS A 29 -9.29 -34.66 30.36
N ASN A 30 -9.12 -35.92 30.77
CA ASN A 30 -7.97 -36.74 30.41
C ASN A 30 -8.10 -37.15 28.93
N SER A 31 -7.04 -36.97 28.14
CA SER A 31 -6.56 -38.03 27.24
C SER A 31 -5.23 -37.61 26.60
N THR A 32 -4.19 -38.29 27.05
CA THR A 32 -3.16 -38.94 26.22
C THR A 32 -2.45 -38.10 25.16
N GLN A 33 -1.17 -37.87 25.42
CA GLN A 33 -0.14 -37.64 24.42
C GLN A 33 -0.34 -38.57 23.22
N LYS A 34 -0.62 -37.98 22.05
CA LYS A 34 -0.12 -38.48 20.77
C LYS A 34 0.64 -37.34 20.12
N ASP A 35 1.93 -37.59 19.98
CA ASP A 35 2.91 -36.75 19.31
C ASP A 35 2.37 -36.21 17.99
N SER A 36 2.22 -34.89 17.92
CA SER A 36 2.43 -34.18 16.66
C SER A 36 3.06 -32.84 16.97
N PHE A 37 4.39 -32.81 16.84
CA PHE A 37 5.18 -31.60 16.75
C PHE A 37 4.84 -30.93 15.40
N THR A 38 3.63 -30.39 15.26
CA THR A 38 3.30 -29.52 14.13
C THR A 38 3.60 -28.10 14.55
N THR A 39 4.80 -27.67 14.15
CA THR A 39 5.21 -26.27 14.06
C THR A 39 4.02 -25.35 13.83
N GLY A 40 3.87 -24.33 14.68
CA GLY A 40 2.89 -23.25 14.54
C GLY A 40 3.14 -22.38 13.31
N LEU A 41 3.03 -22.98 12.13
CA LEU A 41 2.95 -22.30 10.84
C LEU A 41 1.47 -22.16 10.50
N PRO A 42 0.93 -20.93 10.45
CA PRO A 42 -0.45 -20.73 10.01
C PRO A 42 -0.64 -21.35 8.62
N LYS A 43 -1.69 -22.18 8.49
CA LYS A 43 -2.10 -22.85 7.24
C LYS A 43 -2.03 -21.86 6.07
N LEU A 44 -1.22 -22.19 5.06
CA LEU A 44 -1.03 -21.45 3.80
C LEU A 44 -2.30 -21.31 2.91
N ASN A 45 -3.48 -21.74 3.40
CA ASN A 45 -4.74 -21.68 2.67
C ASN A 45 -5.17 -20.24 2.29
N ASN A 46 -4.68 -19.22 3.01
CA ASN A 46 -5.01 -17.83 2.69
C ASN A 46 -4.40 -17.34 1.36
N HIS A 47 -3.32 -17.94 0.87
CA HIS A 47 -2.60 -17.40 -0.29
C HIS A 47 -3.28 -17.75 -1.62
N ALA A 48 -3.77 -18.98 -1.75
CA ALA A 48 -4.52 -19.44 -2.93
C ALA A 48 -5.86 -18.70 -3.06
N GLU A 49 -6.58 -18.52 -1.96
CA GLU A 49 -7.81 -17.72 -1.94
C GLU A 49 -7.54 -16.25 -2.30
N SER A 50 -6.43 -15.68 -1.82
CA SER A 50 -6.05 -14.30 -2.14
C SER A 50 -5.74 -14.12 -3.62
N MET A 51 -5.00 -15.06 -4.24
CA MET A 51 -4.73 -15.05 -5.68
C MET A 51 -5.99 -15.27 -6.51
N HIS A 52 -6.90 -16.14 -6.06
CA HIS A 52 -8.18 -16.36 -6.72
C HIS A 52 -9.07 -15.10 -6.69
N ARG A 53 -9.16 -14.42 -5.54
CA ARG A 53 -9.85 -13.12 -5.41
C ARG A 53 -9.21 -12.05 -6.30
N LEU A 54 -7.88 -12.02 -6.37
CA LEU A 54 -7.14 -11.09 -7.23
C LEU A 54 -7.46 -11.31 -8.71
N LYS A 55 -7.41 -12.58 -9.17
CA LYS A 55 -7.78 -12.97 -10.55
C LYS A 55 -9.22 -12.59 -10.87
N LYS A 56 -10.16 -12.81 -9.94
CA LYS A 56 -11.56 -12.41 -10.11
C LYS A 56 -11.71 -10.88 -10.23
N LYS A 57 -10.96 -10.11 -9.42
CA LYS A 57 -10.95 -8.64 -9.48
C LYS A 57 -10.39 -8.12 -10.80
N PHE A 58 -9.33 -8.73 -11.31
CA PHE A 58 -8.74 -8.37 -12.62
C PHE A 58 -9.60 -8.78 -13.80
N ALA A 59 -10.32 -9.90 -13.72
CA ALA A 59 -11.25 -10.29 -14.76
C ALA A 59 -12.41 -9.28 -14.93
N GLN A 60 -12.76 -8.56 -13.87
CA GLN A 60 -13.84 -7.55 -13.86
C GLN A 60 -13.34 -6.13 -14.16
N LYS A 61 -12.03 -5.88 -14.13
CA LYS A 61 -11.44 -4.56 -14.35
C LYS A 61 -10.81 -4.50 -15.72
N GLN A 62 -11.28 -3.58 -16.55
CA GLN A 62 -10.64 -3.25 -17.80
C GLN A 62 -9.62 -2.13 -17.58
N SER A 63 -8.39 -2.32 -18.07
CA SER A 63 -7.40 -1.24 -18.11
C SER A 63 -7.75 -0.25 -19.22
N ILE A 64 -7.30 1.00 -19.08
CA ILE A 64 -7.33 1.99 -20.16
C ILE A 64 -6.45 1.52 -21.33
N PHE A 65 -5.41 0.71 -21.07
CA PHE A 65 -4.60 0.10 -22.12
C PHE A 65 -5.36 -1.08 -22.75
N PRO A 66 -5.62 -1.06 -24.07
CA PRO A 66 -6.29 -2.16 -24.74
C PRO A 66 -5.48 -3.46 -24.65
N ASP A 67 -6.17 -4.59 -24.42
CA ASP A 67 -5.53 -5.92 -24.32
C ASP A 67 -4.67 -6.24 -25.56
N ALA A 68 -5.11 -5.85 -26.76
CA ALA A 68 -4.37 -6.06 -28.00
C ALA A 68 -3.03 -5.28 -28.03
N LEU A 69 -3.01 -4.06 -27.50
CA LEU A 69 -1.79 -3.26 -27.39
C LEU A 69 -0.82 -3.91 -26.40
N MET A 70 -1.34 -4.34 -25.24
CA MET A 70 -0.54 -5.01 -24.23
C MET A 70 0.02 -6.35 -24.75
N LEU A 71 -0.79 -7.15 -25.45
CA LEU A 71 -0.34 -8.39 -26.10
C LEU A 71 0.79 -8.14 -27.11
N LYS A 72 0.68 -7.09 -27.92
CA LYS A 72 1.74 -6.71 -28.85
C LYS A 72 3.03 -6.35 -28.09
N MET A 73 2.94 -5.55 -27.02
CA MET A 73 4.12 -5.20 -26.20
C MET A 73 4.78 -6.43 -25.56
N PHE A 74 3.99 -7.41 -25.11
CA PHE A 74 4.50 -8.68 -24.61
C PHE A 74 5.24 -9.46 -25.70
N LYS A 75 4.66 -9.55 -26.90
CA LYS A 75 5.28 -10.21 -28.05
C LYS A 75 6.58 -9.53 -28.48
N ASP A 76 6.60 -8.20 -28.53
CA ASP A 76 7.79 -7.40 -28.85
C ASP A 76 8.89 -7.58 -27.79
N ALA A 77 8.51 -7.86 -26.54
CA ALA A 77 9.43 -8.22 -25.45
C ALA A 77 9.83 -9.71 -25.44
N GLY A 78 9.33 -10.53 -26.37
CA GLY A 78 9.60 -11.97 -26.42
C GLY A 78 8.92 -12.78 -25.32
N VAL A 79 7.82 -12.28 -24.74
CA VAL A 79 7.08 -12.92 -23.65
C VAL A 79 5.73 -13.40 -24.14
N GLU A 80 5.46 -14.70 -24.01
CA GLU A 80 4.12 -15.26 -24.16
C GLU A 80 3.43 -15.31 -22.79
N ALA A 81 2.20 -14.79 -22.71
CA ALA A 81 1.46 -14.72 -21.45
C ALA A 81 -0.03 -14.97 -21.65
N GLU A 82 -0.66 -15.58 -20.65
CA GLU A 82 -2.11 -15.75 -20.63
C GLU A 82 -2.84 -14.40 -20.62
N PRO A 83 -4.03 -14.28 -21.24
CA PRO A 83 -4.78 -13.02 -21.29
C PRO A 83 -5.03 -12.37 -19.93
N ILE A 84 -5.23 -13.17 -18.88
CA ILE A 84 -5.43 -12.65 -17.53
C ILE A 84 -4.17 -11.97 -16.96
N VAL A 85 -2.99 -12.48 -17.30
CA VAL A 85 -1.71 -11.89 -16.91
C VAL A 85 -1.50 -10.58 -17.64
N VAL A 86 -1.77 -10.56 -18.95
CA VAL A 86 -1.67 -9.35 -19.77
C VAL A 86 -2.57 -8.24 -19.24
N ARG A 87 -3.84 -8.55 -18.94
CA ARG A 87 -4.77 -7.60 -18.31
C ARG A 87 -4.30 -7.10 -16.95
N SER A 88 -3.79 -8.01 -16.12
CA SER A 88 -3.27 -7.64 -14.79
C SER A 88 -2.09 -6.68 -14.92
N VAL A 89 -1.17 -6.93 -15.86
CA VAL A 89 -0.03 -6.04 -16.12
C VAL A 89 -0.47 -4.69 -16.68
N GLY A 90 -1.45 -4.65 -17.60
CA GLY A 90 -2.03 -3.40 -18.08
C GLY A 90 -2.60 -2.55 -16.94
N TRP A 91 -3.36 -3.19 -16.03
CA TRP A 91 -3.90 -2.50 -14.87
C TRP A 91 -2.81 -1.98 -13.92
N LEU A 92 -1.78 -2.79 -13.65
CA LEU A 92 -0.65 -2.38 -12.81
C LEU A 92 0.17 -1.24 -13.44
N ALA A 93 0.37 -1.26 -14.75
CA ALA A 93 1.02 -0.19 -15.49
C ALA A 93 0.21 1.12 -15.37
N GLN A 94 -1.11 1.04 -15.49
CA GLN A 94 -2.00 2.18 -15.30
C GLN A 94 -1.92 2.74 -13.88
N GLU A 95 -1.95 1.89 -12.85
CA GLU A 95 -1.78 2.34 -11.46
C GLU A 95 -0.42 2.99 -11.23
N LEU A 96 0.65 2.44 -11.82
CA LEU A 96 1.98 3.02 -11.72
C LEU A 96 2.01 4.42 -12.33
N CYS A 97 1.48 4.60 -13.55
CA CYS A 97 1.37 5.89 -14.21
C CYS A 97 0.55 6.90 -13.37
N ALA A 98 -0.58 6.47 -12.80
CA ALA A 98 -1.42 7.32 -11.95
C ALA A 98 -0.67 7.78 -10.70
N LYS A 99 0.06 6.89 -10.02
CA LYS A 99 0.90 7.24 -8.86
C LYS A 99 1.99 8.23 -9.22
N ARG A 100 2.63 8.08 -10.40
CA ARG A 100 3.62 9.05 -10.89
C ARG A 100 3.02 10.41 -11.16
N LEU A 101 1.89 10.44 -11.86
CA LEU A 101 1.18 11.68 -12.14
C LEU A 101 0.75 12.39 -10.85
N GLN A 102 0.30 11.65 -9.85
CA GLN A 102 -0.04 12.19 -8.54
C GLN A 102 1.18 12.83 -7.86
N ALA A 103 2.36 12.20 -7.92
CA ALA A 103 3.59 12.78 -7.40
C ALA A 103 3.98 14.06 -8.14
N CYS A 104 3.83 14.09 -9.47
CA CYS A 104 4.02 15.33 -10.26
C CYS A 104 3.08 16.44 -9.80
N LEU A 105 1.79 16.12 -9.60
CA LEU A 105 0.81 17.09 -9.14
C LEU A 105 1.16 17.65 -7.76
N MET A 106 1.56 16.79 -6.82
CA MET A 106 2.01 17.22 -5.49
C MET A 106 3.23 18.14 -5.57
N PHE A 107 4.19 17.83 -6.46
CA PHE A 107 5.37 18.65 -6.67
C PHE A 107 5.00 20.03 -7.24
N ILE A 108 4.14 20.08 -8.27
CA ILE A 108 3.63 21.34 -8.85
C ILE A 108 2.92 22.17 -7.77
N ASN A 109 2.07 21.53 -6.96
CA ASN A 109 1.36 22.18 -5.86
C ASN A 109 2.32 22.77 -4.83
N SER A 110 3.38 22.06 -4.48
CA SER A 110 4.38 22.53 -3.50
C SER A 110 5.13 23.79 -3.95
N ARG A 111 5.17 24.05 -5.26
CA ARG A 111 5.75 25.26 -5.86
C ARG A 111 4.74 26.40 -6.05
N GLY A 112 3.44 26.15 -5.83
CA GLY A 112 2.39 27.13 -6.08
C GLY A 112 2.13 27.39 -7.58
N GLU A 113 2.47 26.45 -8.46
CA GLU A 113 2.41 26.64 -9.92
C GLU A 113 1.02 26.36 -10.55
N GLY A 114 -0.02 26.21 -9.72
CA GLY A 114 -1.40 26.09 -10.19
C GLY A 114 -1.92 27.42 -10.74
N ARG A 115 -2.46 27.42 -11.96
CA ARG A 115 -3.10 28.60 -12.57
C ARG A 115 -4.60 28.54 -12.39
N VAL A 116 -5.17 29.51 -11.66
CA VAL A 116 -6.61 29.62 -11.47
C VAL A 116 -7.23 30.38 -12.65
N ASN A 117 -8.17 29.75 -13.34
CA ASN A 117 -9.01 30.45 -14.31
C ASN A 117 -10.00 31.35 -13.54
N HIS A 118 -9.91 32.67 -13.71
CA HIS A 118 -10.73 33.61 -12.95
C HIS A 118 -12.23 33.58 -13.33
N ILE A 119 -12.56 33.07 -14.53
CA ILE A 119 -13.93 32.93 -15.04
C ILE A 119 -14.54 31.62 -14.56
N THR A 120 -13.90 30.48 -14.82
CA THR A 120 -14.46 29.15 -14.48
C THR A 120 -14.16 28.71 -13.04
N LYS A 121 -13.25 29.41 -12.35
CA LYS A 121 -12.69 29.03 -11.04
C LYS A 121 -11.94 27.68 -11.05
N GLU A 122 -11.64 27.14 -12.22
CA GLU A 122 -10.88 25.90 -12.34
C GLU A 122 -9.39 26.14 -12.10
N VAL A 123 -8.75 25.21 -11.40
CA VAL A 123 -7.28 25.20 -11.25
C VAL A 123 -6.69 24.32 -12.33
N SER A 124 -5.85 24.91 -13.17
CA SER A 124 -5.11 24.22 -14.21
C SER A 124 -3.65 24.04 -13.79
N TYR A 125 -3.11 22.85 -14.05
CA TYR A 125 -1.72 22.51 -13.79
C TYR A 125 -1.04 22.19 -15.11
N HIS A 126 0.18 22.70 -15.30
CA HIS A 126 0.97 22.35 -16.47
C HIS A 126 2.01 21.29 -16.09
N LEU A 127 1.90 20.12 -16.71
CA LEU A 127 2.95 19.10 -16.60
C LEU A 127 4.10 19.47 -17.53
N THR A 128 5.29 19.76 -16.98
CA THR A 128 6.50 20.08 -17.75
C THR A 128 7.51 18.94 -17.67
N LYS A 129 8.48 18.94 -18.60
CA LYS A 129 9.59 17.97 -18.60
C LYS A 129 10.36 18.00 -17.27
N GLU A 130 10.63 19.19 -16.74
CA GLU A 130 11.35 19.40 -15.48
C GLU A 130 10.65 18.73 -14.29
N VAL A 131 9.31 18.88 -14.20
CA VAL A 131 8.50 18.24 -13.16
C VAL A 131 8.63 16.71 -13.25
N VAL A 132 8.52 16.17 -14.47
CA VAL A 132 8.63 14.72 -14.69
C VAL A 132 10.02 14.22 -14.34
N GLU A 133 11.09 14.91 -14.76
CA GLU A 133 12.46 14.56 -14.44
C GLU A 133 12.71 14.58 -12.94
N GLU A 134 12.21 15.57 -12.21
CA GLU A 134 12.37 15.67 -10.77
C GLU A 134 11.68 14.50 -10.05
N VAL A 135 10.46 14.16 -10.45
CA VAL A 135 9.73 13.02 -9.88
C VAL A 135 10.43 11.69 -10.18
N ILE A 136 10.98 11.52 -11.38
CA ILE A 136 11.76 10.33 -11.76
C ILE A 136 13.07 10.25 -10.95
N ARG A 137 13.78 11.38 -10.78
CA ARG A 137 15.06 11.45 -10.03
C ARG A 137 14.89 11.35 -8.53
N SER A 138 13.72 11.74 -7.98
CA SER A 138 13.46 11.68 -6.55
C SER A 138 13.75 10.27 -6.02
N LYS A 139 14.63 10.18 -5.01
CA LYS A 139 15.23 8.95 -4.46
C LYS A 139 14.23 7.95 -3.87
N ASN A 140 12.93 8.19 -3.99
CA ASN A 140 11.86 7.28 -3.59
C ASN A 140 11.75 6.04 -4.49
N PHE A 141 12.61 5.87 -5.50
CA PHE A 141 12.56 4.73 -6.42
C PHE A 141 13.83 3.86 -6.53
N THR A 142 14.94 4.24 -5.88
CA THR A 142 16.22 3.50 -5.95
C THR A 142 16.70 2.90 -4.63
N ARG A 143 15.90 2.95 -3.56
CA ARG A 143 16.29 2.39 -2.24
C ARG A 143 15.26 1.39 -1.72
N ARG A 144 15.27 0.19 -2.27
CA ARG A 144 14.94 -1.09 -1.59
C ARG A 144 15.25 -2.21 -2.60
N ARG A 145 16.55 -2.54 -2.69
CA ARG A 145 16.96 -3.90 -3.04
C ARG A 145 16.80 -4.74 -1.78
#